data_AF-M0C748-F1
#
_entry.id   AF-M0C748-F1
#
_cell.length_a   1.000
_cell.length_b   1.000
_cell.length_c   1.000
_cell.angle_alpha   90.00
_cell.angle_beta   90.00
_cell.angle_gamma   90.00
#
_symmetry.space_group_name_H-M   'P 1'
#
loop_
_entity.id
_entity.type
_entity.pdbx_description
1 polymer ?
#
loop_
_entity_poly.entity_id
_entity_poly.type
_entity_poly.pdbx_seq_one_letter_code
_entity_poly.pdbx_strand_id
1 'polypeptide(L)' 'MASELSAHERSRCRNCGFEAPGGDDAWRRIEVPKLGRMTQCPNCGSTDIITSR' A
#
# COMPACT_ATOMS: atom_id res chain seq x y z
N MET A 1 9.79 23.94 -4.06
CA MET A 1 9.94 22.67 -3.32
C MET A 1 8.75 21.79 -3.70
N ALA A 2 8.97 20.62 -4.29
CA ALA A 2 7.91 19.83 -4.91
C ALA A 2 7.52 18.62 -4.03
N SER A 3 6.21 18.53 -3.75
CA SER A 3 5.50 17.29 -3.48
C SER A 3 5.71 16.63 -2.11
N GLU A 4 5.71 17.42 -1.04
CA GLU A 4 5.42 16.89 0.29
C GLU A 4 3.89 16.94 0.46
N LEU A 5 3.26 15.78 0.69
CA LEU A 5 1.87 15.66 1.20
C LEU A 5 0.73 15.89 0.18
N SER A 6 0.71 15.14 -0.92
CA SER A 6 -0.60 14.75 -1.47
C SER A 6 -1.35 14.04 -0.35
N ALA A 7 -2.49 14.60 0.06
CA ALA A 7 -3.37 14.14 1.13
C ALA A 7 -3.31 12.63 1.39
N HIS A 8 -3.16 12.26 2.67
CA HIS A 8 -3.21 10.89 3.20
C HIS A 8 -4.43 10.10 2.66
N GLU A 9 -4.34 9.55 1.45
CA GLU A 9 -5.23 8.51 0.96
C GLU A 9 -4.90 7.27 1.80
N ARG A 10 -5.55 7.16 2.96
CA ARG A 10 -5.38 6.03 3.85
C ARG A 10 -5.76 4.79 3.07
N SER A 11 -4.77 3.96 2.86
CA SER A 11 -4.94 2.66 2.26
C SER A 11 -5.30 1.70 3.38
N ARG A 12 -6.23 0.78 3.12
CA ARG A 12 -6.50 -0.31 4.04
C ARG A 12 -6.52 -1.64 3.35
N CYS A 13 -5.95 -2.65 4.00
CA CYS A 13 -6.01 -4.02 3.53
C CYS A 13 -7.43 -4.54 3.72
N ARG A 14 -8.05 -5.01 2.65
CA ARG A 14 -9.41 -5.57 2.73
C ARG A 14 -9.44 -6.90 3.50
N ASN A 15 -8.31 -7.61 3.54
CA ASN A 15 -8.22 -8.94 4.12
C ASN A 15 -8.09 -8.92 5.66
N CYS A 16 -7.18 -8.11 6.21
CA CYS A 16 -6.93 -8.05 7.66
C CYS A 16 -7.33 -6.72 8.32
N GLY A 17 -7.69 -5.69 7.53
CA GLY A 17 -8.05 -4.38 8.06
C GLY A 17 -6.88 -3.45 8.38
N PHE A 18 -5.63 -3.83 8.06
CA PHE A 18 -4.45 -2.97 8.26
C PHE A 18 -4.60 -1.65 7.51
N GLU A 19 -4.55 -0.52 8.22
CA GLU A 19 -4.66 0.83 7.67
C GLU A 19 -3.31 1.55 7.76
N ALA A 20 -2.84 2.08 6.64
CA ALA A 20 -1.61 2.85 6.55
C ALA A 20 -1.70 3.89 5.42
N PRO A 21 -0.91 4.97 5.46
CA PRO A 21 -0.90 5.97 4.40
C PRO A 21 -0.56 5.30 3.05
N GLY A 22 -1.33 5.62 2.01
CA GLY A 22 -1.08 5.10 0.66
C GLY A 22 0.23 5.62 0.10
N GLY A 23 1.01 4.73 -0.51
CA GLY A 23 2.31 5.06 -1.10
C GLY A 23 3.49 5.10 -0.12
N ASP A 24 3.22 5.00 1.18
CA ASP A 24 4.26 5.00 2.23
C ASP A 24 5.01 3.66 2.32
N ASP A 25 6.22 3.68 2.87
CA ASP A 25 7.05 2.49 3.10
C ASP A 25 6.48 1.55 4.18
N ALA A 26 5.39 1.96 4.85
CA ALA A 26 4.55 1.09 5.68
C ALA A 26 3.99 -0.12 4.91
N TRP A 27 3.85 -0.03 3.58
CA TRP A 27 3.41 -1.16 2.77
C TRP A 27 4.57 -1.99 2.24
N ARG A 28 4.42 -3.32 2.28
CA ARG A 28 5.46 -4.24 1.83
C ARG A 28 5.55 -4.23 0.31
N ARG A 29 6.61 -3.65 -0.24
CA ARG A 29 6.86 -3.68 -1.67
C ARG A 29 7.53 -5.00 -2.03
N ILE A 30 6.81 -5.85 -2.76
CA ILE A 30 7.33 -7.13 -3.24
C ILE A 30 7.62 -7.03 -4.74
N GLU A 31 8.64 -7.72 -5.19
CA GLU A 31 8.91 -7.90 -6.61
C GLU A 31 8.42 -9.28 -7.04
N VAL A 32 7.44 -9.30 -7.93
CA VAL A 32 6.88 -10.54 -8.47
C VAL A 32 7.51 -10.78 -9.84
N PRO A 33 8.22 -11.91 -10.05
CA PRO A 33 8.78 -12.25 -11.35
C PRO A 33 7.69 -12.22 -12.43
N LYS A 34 7.96 -11.53 -13.55
CA LYS A 34 7.03 -11.29 -14.68
C LYS A 34 5.90 -10.28 -14.47
N LEU A 35 5.56 -9.89 -13.23
CA LEU A 35 4.52 -8.89 -12.95
C LEU A 35 5.10 -7.52 -12.57
N GLY A 36 6.32 -7.48 -12.03
CA GLY A 36 6.97 -6.26 -11.57
C GLY A 36 6.76 -5.99 -10.08
N ARG A 37 7.00 -4.75 -9.66
CA ARG A 37 6.83 -4.32 -8.26
C ARG A 37 5.36 -4.16 -7.92
N MET A 38 4.93 -4.86 -6.87
CA MET A 38 3.60 -4.78 -6.31
C MET A 38 3.65 -4.38 -4.84
N THR A 39 2.54 -3.82 -4.37
CA THR A 39 2.35 -3.45 -2.97
C THR A 39 1.55 -4.56 -2.28
N GLN A 40 2.07 -5.08 -1.18
CA GLN A 40 1.50 -6.15 -0.37
C GLN A 40 1.31 -5.67 1.07
N CYS A 41 0.25 -6.13 1.72
CA CYS A 41 0.03 -5.91 3.14
C CYS A 41 1.12 -6.62 3.96
N PRO A 42 1.84 -5.90 4.86
CA PRO A 42 2.88 -6.53 5.69
C PRO A 42 2.31 -7.48 6.75
N ASN A 43 1.05 -7.32 7.14
CA ASN A 43 0.44 -8.07 8.24
C ASN A 43 -0.06 -9.46 7.81
N CYS A 44 -0.72 -9.55 6.65
CA CYS A 44 -1.31 -10.81 6.16
C CYS A 44 -0.77 -11.28 4.81
N GLY A 45 0.08 -10.50 4.13
CA GLY A 45 0.60 -10.86 2.81
C GLY A 45 -0.41 -10.71 1.66
N SER A 46 -1.57 -10.11 1.90
CA SER A 46 -2.56 -9.87 0.84
C SER A 46 -2.20 -8.62 0.03
N THR A 47 -2.37 -8.68 -1.29
CA THR A 47 -2.23 -7.53 -2.20
C THR A 47 -3.54 -6.77 -2.39
N ASP A 48 -4.61 -7.19 -1.70
CA ASP A 48 -5.94 -6.57 -1.78
C ASP A 48 -6.01 -5.34 -0.87
N ILE A 49 -5.57 -4.21 -1.41
CA ILE A 49 -5.44 -2.94 -0.72
C ILE A 49 -6.37 -1.94 -1.38
N ILE A 50 -7.25 -1.33 -0.59
CA ILE A 50 -8.18 -0.30 -1.05
C ILE A 50 -7.70 1.08 -0.60
N THR A 51 -7.54 1.99 -1.55
CA THR A 51 -7.23 3.40 -1.33
C THR A 51 -8.55 4.18 -1.36
N SER A 52 -8.88 4.88 -0.28
CA SER A 52 -9.98 5.86 -0.32
C SER A 52 -9.48 7.15 -0.96
N ARG A 53 -9.96 7.44 -2.17
CA ARG A 53 -9.77 8.70 -2.91
C ARG A 53 -10.78 9.75 -2.45
#